data_AF-A0A917U967-F1
#
_entry.id   AF-A0A917U967-F1
#
_cell.length_a   1.000
_cell.length_b   1.000
_cell.length_c   1.000
_cell.angle_alpha   90.00
_cell.angle_beta   90.00
_cell.angle_gamma   90.00
#
_symmetry.space_group_name_H-M   'P 1'
#
loop_
_entity.id
_entity.type
_entity.pdbx_description
1 polymer ?
#
loop_
_entity_poly.entity_id
_entity_poly.type
_entity_poly.pdbx_seq_one_letter_code
_entity_poly.pdbx_strand_id
1 'polypeptide(L)'
;MTSSAGWETCCISVAAGLRFLRESASPDESDARDDVNVSPNQKPSTDKPAPVRPRGWAGRFRPHADDVDDRTVAGLLAYHALIEIRSSAGKSRRQPETASTDEVLERIRFLADLAHNLPLVARPQGRWRPSRPGLISRRDRAMQTRPMSWTWNTSGERGREWILRHIAQAGYRWTPPPPLPAPRKDAAAWNLRQGLRVLAGWPVRTPPGRQPLPRQARILKALDRDQMYALYEEAGSRRLGMGSASPELRAHLDPNAPHYLFPDPADYYWPNEDRPWWECRVLLRMVDGEPITGSLTVLPETFTALPSTVSGIRQRRLALTARMLERDYYLWWRDHEKDCSPQRCGYPAEPTA
;
A
#
# COMPACT_ATOMS: atom_id res chain seq x y z
N MET A 1 -2.48 7.72 -23.36
CA MET A 1 -1.39 8.47 -22.68
C MET A 1 -1.28 7.98 -21.24
N THR A 2 -0.19 7.30 -20.87
CA THR A 2 0.01 6.73 -19.53
C THR A 2 0.48 7.79 -18.53
N SER A 3 -0.33 8.07 -17.51
CA SER A 3 -0.01 8.99 -16.41
C SER A 3 1.19 8.48 -15.60
N SER A 4 2.34 9.17 -15.70
CA SER A 4 3.62 8.80 -15.08
C SER A 4 3.97 9.65 -13.85
N ALA A 5 3.01 10.17 -13.11
CA ALA A 5 3.27 11.19 -12.06
C ALA A 5 3.53 10.63 -10.64
N GLY A 6 3.67 9.31 -10.44
CA GLY A 6 3.71 8.70 -9.09
C GLY A 6 5.06 8.22 -8.53
N TRP A 7 6.19 8.37 -9.24
CA TRP A 7 7.40 7.59 -8.98
C TRP A 7 8.44 8.25 -8.04
N GLU A 8 8.49 9.58 -7.96
CA GLU A 8 9.56 10.29 -7.22
C GLU A 8 9.51 10.08 -5.69
N THR A 9 8.32 9.78 -5.13
CA THR A 9 8.18 9.53 -3.69
C THR A 9 8.65 8.12 -3.25
N CYS A 10 8.84 7.20 -4.19
CA CYS A 10 9.16 5.80 -3.90
C CYS A 10 10.65 5.57 -3.55
N CYS A 11 11.57 6.37 -4.11
CA CYS A 11 13.02 6.19 -3.94
C CYS A 11 13.51 6.45 -2.50
N ILE A 12 12.85 7.34 -1.77
CA ILE A 12 13.24 7.72 -0.40
C ILE A 12 12.97 6.57 0.60
N SER A 13 11.92 5.77 0.37
CA SER A 13 11.55 4.67 1.29
C SER A 13 12.42 3.42 1.15
N VAL A 14 12.99 3.17 -0.03
CA VAL A 14 13.86 2.00 -0.30
C VAL A 14 15.25 2.18 0.32
N ALA A 15 15.80 3.39 0.28
CA ALA A 15 17.10 3.70 0.89
C ALA A 15 17.10 3.51 2.42
N ALA A 16 16.00 3.87 3.10
CA ALA A 16 15.84 3.66 4.54
C ALA A 16 15.72 2.16 4.91
N GLY A 17 15.18 1.32 4.03
CA GLY A 17 15.11 -0.13 4.24
C GLY A 17 16.45 -0.86 4.12
N LEU A 18 17.34 -0.41 3.22
CA LEU A 18 18.63 -1.04 2.96
C LEU A 18 19.67 -0.82 4.07
N ARG A 19 19.59 0.29 4.82
CA ARG A 19 20.50 0.56 5.94
C ARG A 19 20.27 -0.43 7.11
N PHE A 20 19.02 -0.81 7.35
CA PHE A 20 18.60 -1.65 8.48
C PHE A 20 18.86 -3.15 8.26
N LEU A 21 18.72 -3.66 7.03
CA LEU A 21 19.07 -5.06 6.70
C LEU A 21 20.57 -5.34 6.86
N ARG A 22 21.42 -4.31 6.77
CA ARG A 22 22.86 -4.41 7.04
C ARG A 22 23.17 -4.43 8.55
N GLU A 23 22.38 -3.74 9.37
CA GLU A 23 22.54 -3.72 10.83
C GLU A 23 21.95 -4.95 11.53
N SER A 24 20.92 -5.59 10.93
CA SER A 24 20.27 -6.79 11.49
C SER A 24 21.04 -8.10 11.29
N ALA A 25 22.15 -8.07 10.55
CA ALA A 25 22.97 -9.25 10.23
C ALA A 25 24.31 -9.28 10.97
N SER A 26 24.51 -8.39 11.95
CA SER A 26 25.68 -8.46 12.84
C SER A 26 25.35 -9.41 14.00
N PRO A 27 26.07 -10.54 14.17
CA PRO A 27 25.96 -11.32 15.39
C PRO A 27 26.49 -10.49 16.57
N ASP A 28 25.79 -10.60 17.71
CA ASP A 28 26.21 -10.09 19.01
C ASP A 28 27.58 -10.68 19.37
N GLU A 29 28.61 -9.85 19.31
CA GLU A 29 29.95 -10.18 19.81
C GLU A 29 30.13 -9.45 21.15
N SER A 30 29.49 -10.01 22.19
CA SER A 30 29.73 -9.63 23.58
C SER A 30 29.97 -10.88 24.40
N ASP A 31 31.24 -11.26 24.58
CA ASP A 31 31.77 -11.70 25.87
C ASP A 31 33.28 -11.92 25.83
N ALA A 32 33.90 -11.74 27.01
CA ALA A 32 35.31 -11.96 27.37
C ALA A 32 36.32 -10.84 27.05
N ARG A 33 36.33 -9.82 27.92
CA ARG A 33 37.59 -9.16 28.32
C ARG A 33 38.19 -9.95 29.47
N ASP A 34 39.21 -10.75 29.17
CA ASP A 34 40.18 -11.21 30.15
C ASP A 34 41.53 -10.53 29.87
N ASP A 35 42.07 -9.92 30.92
CA ASP A 35 43.37 -9.28 30.97
C ASP A 35 44.49 -10.31 30.75
N VAL A 36 45.28 -10.13 29.68
CA VAL A 36 46.57 -10.82 29.53
C VAL A 36 47.68 -9.83 29.21
N ASN A 37 48.63 -9.83 30.14
CA ASN A 37 49.86 -9.09 30.24
C ASN A 37 50.78 -9.31 29.01
N VAL A 38 51.20 -8.21 28.39
CA VAL A 38 52.09 -8.21 27.21
C VAL A 38 53.54 -8.37 27.66
N SER A 39 54.21 -9.43 27.18
CA SER A 39 55.65 -9.63 27.29
C SER A 39 56.30 -9.54 25.90
N PRO A 40 57.33 -8.70 25.66
CA PRO A 40 57.87 -8.47 24.33
C PRO A 40 59.15 -9.30 24.11
N ASN A 41 59.04 -10.50 23.54
CA ASN A 41 60.14 -11.08 22.77
C ASN A 41 59.71 -12.36 22.04
N GLN A 42 59.46 -12.29 20.73
CA GLN A 42 59.57 -13.46 19.85
C GLN A 42 59.75 -13.02 18.39
N LYS A 43 60.82 -13.54 17.77
CA LYS A 43 61.20 -13.31 16.37
C LYS A 43 60.21 -13.96 15.41
N PRO A 44 60.03 -13.41 14.19
CA PRO A 44 59.14 -14.00 13.19
C PRO A 44 59.75 -15.29 12.61
N SER A 45 59.02 -16.41 12.76
CA SER A 45 59.26 -17.66 12.01
C SER A 45 58.64 -17.53 10.61
N THR A 46 59.40 -17.94 9.60
CA THR A 46 59.04 -17.90 8.18
C THR A 46 58.74 -19.30 7.66
N ASP A 47 57.69 -19.94 8.18
CA ASP A 47 57.16 -21.17 7.60
C ASP A 47 55.80 -20.90 6.94
N LYS A 48 55.79 -20.95 5.61
CA LYS A 48 54.57 -20.90 4.80
C LYS A 48 53.85 -22.25 4.91
N PRO A 49 52.62 -22.31 5.46
CA PRO A 49 51.84 -23.54 5.41
C PRO A 49 51.37 -23.81 3.98
N ALA A 50 51.47 -25.07 3.56
CA ALA A 50 50.98 -25.56 2.27
C ALA A 50 49.47 -25.34 2.11
N PRO A 51 48.97 -25.17 0.87
CA PRO A 51 47.55 -24.92 0.61
C PRO A 51 46.70 -26.13 1.03
N VAL A 52 45.92 -25.94 2.10
CA VAL A 52 44.86 -26.87 2.50
C VAL A 52 43.81 -26.89 1.39
N ARG A 53 43.73 -28.00 0.65
CA ARG A 53 42.65 -28.22 -0.31
C ARG A 53 41.31 -28.18 0.44
N PRO A 54 40.33 -27.35 0.02
CA PRO A 54 39.03 -27.30 0.68
C PRO A 54 38.38 -28.68 0.53
N ARG A 55 38.20 -29.37 1.66
CA ARG A 55 37.37 -30.58 1.71
C ARG A 55 35.98 -30.19 1.25
N GLY A 56 35.51 -30.83 0.18
CA GLY A 56 34.24 -30.55 -0.46
C GLY A 56 33.10 -30.49 0.56
N TRP A 57 32.46 -29.32 0.62
CA TRP A 57 31.20 -29.05 1.31
C TRP A 57 30.00 -29.76 0.64
N ALA A 58 30.19 -30.99 0.16
CA ALA A 58 29.11 -31.86 -0.32
C ALA A 58 28.50 -32.67 0.84
N GLY A 59 28.45 -32.05 2.04
CA GLY A 59 27.74 -32.56 3.19
C GLY A 59 26.24 -32.44 2.94
N ARG A 60 25.56 -33.57 2.99
CA ARG A 60 24.11 -33.75 2.84
C ARG A 60 23.31 -32.89 3.82
N PHE A 61 23.15 -31.60 3.54
CA PHE A 61 21.99 -30.86 3.99
C PHE A 61 20.82 -31.34 3.12
N ARG A 62 20.08 -32.35 3.59
CA ARG A 62 18.68 -32.43 3.19
C ARG A 62 18.03 -31.24 3.90
N PRO A 63 17.67 -30.15 3.21
CA PRO A 63 16.94 -29.08 3.86
C PRO A 63 15.60 -29.70 4.20
N HIS A 64 15.31 -29.90 5.49
CA HIS A 64 13.92 -29.90 5.87
C HIS A 64 13.43 -28.52 5.45
N ALA A 65 12.55 -28.51 4.45
CA ALA A 65 12.02 -27.26 3.95
C ALA A 65 11.24 -26.63 5.09
N ASP A 66 11.83 -25.59 5.69
CA ASP A 66 11.26 -24.92 6.84
C ASP A 66 9.96 -24.26 6.41
N ASP A 67 8.91 -24.47 7.21
CA ASP A 67 7.66 -23.74 7.05
C ASP A 67 7.92 -22.28 7.47
N VAL A 68 7.77 -21.35 6.53
CA VAL A 68 8.02 -19.92 6.76
C VAL A 68 6.72 -19.12 6.80
N ASP A 69 6.71 -18.07 7.61
CA ASP A 69 5.57 -17.16 7.68
C ASP A 69 5.55 -16.14 6.53
N ASP A 70 4.42 -15.44 6.40
CA ASP A 70 4.20 -14.42 5.38
C ASP A 70 5.22 -13.27 5.43
N ARG A 71 5.78 -12.94 6.60
CA ARG A 71 6.72 -11.81 6.74
C ARG A 71 8.10 -12.19 6.24
N THR A 72 8.57 -13.38 6.58
CA THR A 72 9.82 -13.95 6.07
C THR A 72 9.76 -14.04 4.55
N VAL A 73 8.65 -14.55 4.00
CA VAL A 73 8.41 -14.60 2.56
C VAL A 73 8.43 -13.20 1.94
N ALA A 74 7.75 -12.22 2.53
CA ALA A 74 7.76 -10.85 2.01
C ALA A 74 9.17 -10.24 1.96
N GLY A 75 9.99 -10.47 2.99
CA GLY A 75 11.38 -10.01 3.04
C GLY A 75 12.24 -10.62 1.95
N LEU A 76 12.15 -11.95 1.79
CA LEU A 76 12.82 -12.70 0.73
C LEU A 76 12.44 -12.17 -0.67
N LEU A 77 11.14 -12.04 -0.93
CA LEU A 77 10.64 -11.60 -2.23
C LEU A 77 11.03 -10.15 -2.53
N ALA A 78 10.99 -9.23 -1.55
CA ALA A 78 11.46 -7.86 -1.73
C ALA A 78 12.95 -7.81 -2.15
N TYR A 79 13.78 -8.65 -1.51
CA TYR A 79 15.20 -8.78 -1.84
C TYR A 79 15.41 -9.31 -3.27
N HIS A 80 14.72 -10.38 -3.66
CA HIS A 80 14.82 -10.95 -5.00
C HIS A 80 14.33 -10.01 -6.10
N ALA A 81 13.23 -9.29 -5.88
CA ALA A 81 12.75 -8.29 -6.82
C ALA A 81 13.80 -7.19 -7.06
N LEU A 82 14.45 -6.70 -6.00
CA LEU A 82 15.52 -5.70 -6.11
C LEU A 82 16.73 -6.22 -6.91
N ILE A 83 17.14 -7.47 -6.67
CA ILE A 83 18.24 -8.09 -7.43
C ILE A 83 17.87 -8.22 -8.91
N GLU A 84 16.68 -8.73 -9.22
CA GLU A 84 16.23 -8.91 -10.60
C GLU A 84 16.11 -7.55 -11.33
N ILE A 85 15.60 -6.50 -10.66
CA ILE A 85 15.56 -5.13 -11.22
C ILE A 85 16.97 -4.64 -11.55
N ARG A 86 17.91 -4.75 -10.60
CA ARG A 86 19.31 -4.31 -10.80
C ARG A 86 20.00 -5.10 -11.91
N SER A 87 19.77 -6.41 -11.96
CA SER A 87 20.30 -7.28 -13.01
C SER A 87 19.77 -6.88 -14.38
N SER A 88 18.45 -6.65 -14.49
CA SER A 88 17.79 -6.26 -15.74
C SER A 88 18.31 -4.91 -16.25
N ALA A 89 18.40 -3.90 -15.37
CA ALA A 89 18.96 -2.59 -15.71
C ALA A 89 20.46 -2.66 -16.08
N GLY A 90 21.22 -3.56 -15.47
CA GLY A 90 22.64 -3.75 -15.76
C GLY A 90 22.90 -4.53 -17.05
N LYS A 91 21.98 -5.41 -17.46
CA LYS A 91 22.08 -6.19 -18.71
C LYS A 91 21.78 -5.34 -19.93
N SER A 92 20.72 -4.51 -19.89
CA SER A 92 20.39 -3.61 -21.00
C SER A 92 21.56 -2.67 -21.37
N ARG A 93 22.36 -2.26 -20.38
CA ARG A 93 23.57 -1.47 -20.61
C ARG A 93 24.72 -2.26 -21.24
N ARG A 94 24.86 -3.55 -20.91
CA ARG A 94 26.00 -4.38 -21.33
C ARG A 94 25.75 -5.12 -22.64
N GLN A 95 24.50 -5.43 -22.97
CA GLN A 95 24.11 -6.26 -24.10
C GLN A 95 22.84 -5.71 -24.78
N PRO A 96 22.92 -4.53 -25.41
CA PRO A 96 21.76 -3.88 -26.02
C PRO A 96 21.14 -4.71 -27.16
N GLU A 97 21.89 -5.65 -27.74
CA GLU A 97 21.45 -6.50 -28.86
C GLU A 97 20.54 -7.67 -28.43
N THR A 98 20.49 -8.01 -27.13
CA THR A 98 19.89 -9.28 -26.66
C THR A 98 18.46 -9.17 -26.13
N ALA A 99 18.02 -7.99 -25.74
CA ALA A 99 16.69 -7.76 -25.19
C ALA A 99 16.19 -6.39 -25.61
N SER A 100 14.90 -6.30 -25.96
CA SER A 100 14.29 -5.00 -26.24
C SER A 100 14.30 -4.15 -24.96
N THR A 101 14.62 -2.87 -25.10
CA THR A 101 14.52 -1.89 -24.00
C THR A 101 13.13 -1.92 -23.36
N ASP A 102 12.08 -2.11 -24.17
CA ASP A 102 10.70 -2.14 -23.70
C ASP A 102 10.42 -3.35 -22.81
N GLU A 103 10.93 -4.53 -23.17
CA GLU A 103 10.79 -5.75 -22.36
C GLU A 103 11.50 -5.61 -21.01
N VAL A 104 12.68 -4.99 -20.99
CA VAL A 104 13.42 -4.72 -19.75
C VAL A 104 12.66 -3.75 -18.87
N LEU A 105 12.11 -2.68 -19.44
CA LEU A 105 11.31 -1.71 -18.70
C LEU A 105 10.01 -2.32 -18.18
N GLU A 106 9.32 -3.13 -18.97
CA GLU A 106 8.13 -3.85 -18.54
C GLU A 106 8.45 -4.80 -17.38
N ARG A 107 9.57 -5.54 -17.46
CA ARG A 107 10.00 -6.42 -16.36
C ARG A 107 10.31 -5.65 -15.08
N ILE A 108 11.00 -4.52 -15.19
CA ILE A 108 11.31 -3.66 -14.03
C ILE A 108 10.03 -3.11 -13.40
N ARG A 109 9.09 -2.60 -14.23
CA ARG A 109 7.79 -2.10 -13.77
C ARG A 109 7.01 -3.20 -13.04
N PHE A 110 6.88 -4.36 -13.65
CA PHE A 110 6.23 -5.52 -13.05
C PHE A 110 6.81 -5.89 -11.68
N LEU A 111 8.14 -5.92 -11.54
CA LEU A 111 8.78 -6.25 -10.27
C LEU A 111 8.64 -5.15 -9.22
N ALA A 112 8.71 -3.88 -9.63
CA ALA A 112 8.49 -2.74 -8.75
C ALA A 112 7.06 -2.75 -8.20
N ASP A 113 6.07 -2.96 -9.07
CA ASP A 113 4.66 -3.07 -8.71
C ASP A 113 4.40 -4.29 -7.81
N LEU A 114 5.08 -5.42 -8.04
CA LEU A 114 4.96 -6.58 -7.18
C LEU A 114 5.57 -6.35 -5.78
N ALA A 115 6.69 -5.63 -5.71
CA ALA A 115 7.51 -5.52 -4.51
C ALA A 115 7.26 -4.29 -3.65
N HIS A 116 6.60 -3.23 -4.15
CA HIS A 116 6.49 -1.96 -3.43
C HIS A 116 5.88 -2.07 -2.02
N ASN A 117 4.96 -3.03 -1.80
CA ASN A 117 4.33 -3.24 -0.49
C ASN A 117 5.08 -4.24 0.41
N LEU A 118 5.96 -5.07 -0.16
CA LEU A 118 6.59 -6.17 0.56
C LEU A 118 7.47 -5.71 1.74
N PRO A 119 8.23 -4.60 1.66
CA PRO A 119 8.98 -4.10 2.81
C PRO A 119 8.11 -3.76 4.02
N LEU A 120 6.88 -3.28 3.79
CA LEU A 120 5.94 -2.99 4.88
C LEU A 120 5.41 -4.27 5.52
N VAL A 121 5.21 -5.31 4.71
CA VAL A 121 4.78 -6.65 5.16
C VAL A 121 5.90 -7.35 5.96
N ALA A 122 7.14 -7.27 5.47
CA ALA A 122 8.30 -7.94 6.06
C ALA A 122 8.66 -7.40 7.45
N ARG A 123 8.39 -6.12 7.71
CA ARG A 123 8.70 -5.52 9.01
C ARG A 123 7.80 -6.14 10.10
N PRO A 124 8.38 -6.63 11.21
CA PRO A 124 7.62 -6.94 12.40
C PRO A 124 7.14 -5.63 13.02
N GLN A 125 6.12 -5.02 12.43
CA GLN A 125 5.41 -3.94 13.10
C GLN A 125 4.78 -4.56 14.35
N GLY A 126 5.15 -4.06 15.54
CA GLY A 126 4.41 -4.39 16.76
C GLY A 126 2.91 -4.26 16.48
N ARG A 127 2.09 -5.19 17.01
CA ARG A 127 0.65 -5.41 16.67
C ARG A 127 0.15 -4.43 15.60
N TRP A 128 0.19 -4.83 14.32
CA TRP A 128 -0.35 -4.08 13.19
C TRP A 128 -1.60 -3.31 13.64
N ARG A 129 -1.55 -1.99 13.54
CA ARG A 129 -2.69 -1.15 13.88
C ARG A 129 -3.30 -0.67 12.57
N PRO A 130 -4.63 -0.79 12.41
CA PRO A 130 -5.29 -0.17 11.28
C PRO A 130 -4.93 1.30 11.30
N SER A 131 -4.56 1.85 10.14
CA SER A 131 -4.17 3.24 10.00
C SER A 131 -5.27 4.21 10.44
N ARG A 132 -6.52 3.74 10.48
CA ARG A 132 -7.68 4.46 10.99
C ARG A 132 -8.27 3.70 12.19
N PRO A 133 -8.11 4.19 13.43
CA PRO A 133 -8.65 3.54 14.62
C PRO A 133 -10.16 3.33 14.50
N GLY A 134 -10.67 2.10 14.73
CA GLY A 134 -12.11 1.82 14.73
C GLY A 134 -12.52 0.50 14.07
N LEU A 135 -13.53 0.55 13.20
CA LEU A 135 -14.07 -0.61 12.47
C LEU A 135 -13.01 -1.16 11.51
N ILE A 136 -12.59 -2.40 11.76
CA ILE A 136 -11.72 -3.18 10.88
C ILE A 136 -12.62 -3.93 9.90
N SER A 137 -12.38 -3.76 8.59
CA SER A 137 -13.12 -4.50 7.57
C SER A 137 -12.78 -5.99 7.60
N ARG A 138 -13.57 -6.84 6.92
CA ARG A 138 -13.26 -8.27 6.84
C ARG A 138 -11.97 -8.50 6.06
N ARG A 139 -11.74 -7.69 5.04
CA ARG A 139 -10.51 -7.69 4.24
C ARG A 139 -9.30 -7.30 5.09
N ASP A 140 -9.40 -6.24 5.90
CA ASP A 140 -8.33 -5.82 6.82
C ASP A 140 -8.01 -6.90 7.85
N ARG A 141 -9.03 -7.60 8.35
CA ARG A 141 -8.83 -8.73 9.27
C ARG A 141 -8.12 -9.89 8.58
N ALA A 142 -8.49 -10.23 7.34
CA ALA A 142 -7.81 -11.26 6.57
C ALA A 142 -6.34 -10.89 6.31
N MET A 143 -6.06 -9.62 5.97
CA MET A 143 -4.69 -9.12 5.79
C MET A 143 -3.90 -9.07 7.10
N GLN A 144 -4.54 -8.85 8.25
CA GLN A 144 -3.87 -8.97 9.56
C GLN A 144 -3.45 -10.41 9.87
N THR A 145 -4.33 -11.38 9.61
CA THR A 145 -4.05 -12.80 9.85
C THR A 145 -3.00 -13.31 8.89
N ARG A 146 -3.06 -12.88 7.63
CA ARG A 146 -2.17 -13.32 6.54
C ARG A 146 -1.63 -12.09 5.79
N PRO A 147 -0.54 -11.47 6.25
CA PRO A 147 0.01 -10.23 5.68
C PRO A 147 0.32 -10.27 4.19
N MET A 148 0.60 -11.43 3.61
CA MET A 148 0.81 -11.59 2.16
C MET A 148 -0.49 -11.65 1.35
N SER A 149 -1.67 -11.62 1.99
CA SER A 149 -2.97 -11.78 1.31
C SER A 149 -3.20 -10.78 0.21
N TRP A 150 -2.87 -9.49 0.42
CA TRP A 150 -3.04 -8.47 -0.61
C TRP A 150 -2.19 -8.79 -1.83
N THR A 151 -0.87 -8.84 -1.66
CA THR A 151 0.07 -9.12 -2.75
C THR A 151 -0.31 -10.39 -3.50
N TRP A 152 -0.53 -11.49 -2.80
CA TRP A 152 -0.91 -12.77 -3.44
C TRP A 152 -2.18 -12.65 -4.29
N ASN A 153 -3.21 -11.99 -3.77
CA ASN A 153 -4.50 -11.91 -4.45
C ASN A 153 -4.49 -10.92 -5.63
N THR A 154 -3.61 -9.91 -5.63
CA THR A 154 -3.52 -8.88 -6.69
C THR A 154 -2.43 -9.12 -7.73
N SER A 155 -1.50 -10.05 -7.48
CA SER A 155 -0.33 -10.30 -8.36
C SER A 155 -0.63 -10.89 -9.75
N GLY A 156 -1.87 -11.29 -10.02
CA GLY A 156 -2.20 -12.09 -11.21
C GLY A 156 -1.48 -13.45 -11.25
N GLU A 157 -1.59 -14.18 -12.36
CA GLU A 157 -0.96 -15.48 -12.54
C GLU A 157 0.57 -15.38 -12.58
N ARG A 158 1.11 -14.54 -13.48
CA ARG A 158 2.56 -14.28 -13.62
C ARG A 158 3.24 -13.89 -12.31
N GLY A 159 2.61 -13.06 -11.48
CA GLY A 159 3.15 -12.69 -10.18
C GLY A 159 3.08 -13.81 -9.14
N ARG A 160 2.02 -14.62 -9.13
CA ARG A 160 1.93 -15.80 -8.25
C ARG A 160 2.97 -16.86 -8.61
N GLU A 161 3.20 -17.13 -9.89
CA GLU A 161 4.27 -18.00 -10.36
C GLU A 161 5.65 -17.48 -9.93
N TRP A 162 5.88 -16.17 -10.11
CA TRP A 162 7.13 -15.54 -9.70
C TRP A 162 7.37 -15.70 -8.18
N ILE A 163 6.33 -15.53 -7.36
CA ILE A 163 6.37 -15.72 -5.91
C ILE A 163 6.73 -17.16 -5.57
N LEU A 164 5.97 -18.13 -6.08
CA LEU A 164 6.15 -19.55 -5.76
C LEU A 164 7.53 -20.06 -6.20
N ARG A 165 7.99 -19.64 -7.39
CA ARG A 165 9.32 -19.98 -7.91
C ARG A 165 10.43 -19.56 -6.96
N HIS A 166 10.39 -18.33 -6.44
CA HIS A 166 11.44 -17.82 -5.53
C HIS A 166 11.40 -18.49 -4.16
N ILE A 167 10.20 -18.76 -3.63
CA ILE A 167 10.05 -19.50 -2.38
C ILE A 167 10.64 -20.92 -2.53
N ALA A 168 10.32 -21.60 -3.64
CA ALA A 168 10.85 -22.94 -3.92
C ALA A 168 12.36 -22.94 -4.13
N GLN A 169 12.91 -21.94 -4.84
CA GLN A 169 14.36 -21.78 -5.03
C GLN A 169 15.10 -21.53 -3.71
N ALA A 170 14.47 -20.86 -2.75
CA ALA A 170 15.00 -20.66 -1.41
C ALA A 170 14.85 -21.90 -0.52
N GLY A 171 14.21 -22.97 -0.99
CA GLY A 171 14.00 -24.20 -0.23
C GLY A 171 12.94 -24.10 0.87
N TYR A 172 12.08 -23.08 0.83
CA TYR A 172 11.05 -22.85 1.84
C TYR A 172 9.72 -23.52 1.49
N ARG A 173 8.98 -23.91 2.54
CA ARG A 173 7.56 -24.24 2.42
C ARG A 173 6.72 -23.06 2.86
N TRP A 174 5.82 -22.62 1.99
CA TRP A 174 4.87 -21.57 2.28
C TRP A 174 3.53 -21.93 1.68
N THR A 175 2.48 -21.83 2.50
CA THR A 175 1.11 -22.05 2.04
C THR A 175 0.53 -20.72 1.59
N PRO A 176 0.10 -20.55 0.34
CA PRO A 176 -0.50 -19.30 -0.10
C PRO A 176 -1.71 -18.89 0.74
N PRO A 177 -1.92 -17.59 0.97
CA PRO A 177 -3.08 -17.13 1.72
C PRO A 177 -4.37 -17.41 0.95
N PRO A 178 -5.50 -17.64 1.65
CA PRO A 178 -6.78 -17.87 0.99
C PRO A 178 -7.22 -16.62 0.21
N PRO A 179 -8.21 -16.76 -0.70
CA PRO A 179 -8.81 -15.62 -1.37
C PRO A 179 -9.31 -14.57 -0.37
N LEU A 180 -9.04 -13.29 -0.66
CA LEU A 180 -9.58 -12.21 0.17
C LEU A 180 -11.11 -12.21 0.10
N PRO A 181 -11.82 -11.89 1.20
CA PRO A 181 -13.26 -11.78 1.18
C PRO A 181 -13.72 -10.85 0.05
N ALA A 182 -14.71 -11.30 -0.72
CA ALA A 182 -15.30 -10.49 -1.78
C ALA A 182 -15.82 -9.18 -1.17
N PRO A 183 -15.46 -8.01 -1.76
CA PRO A 183 -16.01 -6.73 -1.33
C PRO A 183 -17.54 -6.79 -1.40
N ARG A 184 -18.23 -6.32 -0.35
CA ARG A 184 -19.68 -6.15 -0.43
C ARG A 184 -19.98 -4.97 -1.34
N LYS A 185 -20.86 -5.16 -2.31
CA LYS A 185 -21.45 -4.07 -3.09
C LYS A 185 -22.39 -3.23 -2.22
N ASP A 186 -23.09 -3.89 -1.30
CA ASP A 186 -24.02 -3.23 -0.40
C ASP A 186 -23.35 -2.84 0.93
N ALA A 187 -23.78 -1.70 1.47
CA ALA A 187 -23.49 -1.35 2.85
C ALA A 187 -24.00 -2.46 3.77
N ALA A 188 -23.14 -2.94 4.67
CA ALA A 188 -23.51 -3.97 5.62
C ALA A 188 -24.78 -3.55 6.38
N ALA A 189 -25.73 -4.49 6.55
CA ALA A 189 -26.93 -4.27 7.33
C ALA A 189 -26.54 -3.71 8.71
N TRP A 190 -27.21 -2.63 9.10
CA TRP A 190 -26.94 -1.92 10.33
C TRP A 190 -27.32 -2.79 11.54
N ASN A 191 -26.35 -3.14 12.38
CA ASN A 191 -26.61 -3.82 13.64
C ASN A 191 -26.82 -2.82 14.79
N LEU A 192 -27.45 -3.27 15.87
CA LEU A 192 -27.73 -2.45 17.06
C LEU A 192 -26.48 -1.73 17.60
N ARG A 193 -25.33 -2.40 17.60
CA ARG A 193 -24.05 -1.82 18.05
C ARG A 193 -23.61 -0.65 17.18
N GLN A 194 -23.83 -0.73 15.86
CA GLN A 194 -23.57 0.39 14.94
C GLN A 194 -24.55 1.53 15.17
N GLY A 195 -25.82 1.25 15.46
CA GLY A 195 -26.82 2.24 15.87
C GLY A 195 -26.37 3.02 17.11
N LEU A 196 -25.93 2.32 18.17
CA LEU A 196 -25.40 2.96 19.38
C LEU A 196 -24.13 3.79 19.10
N ARG A 197 -23.29 3.38 18.13
CA ARG A 197 -22.10 4.15 17.74
C ARG A 197 -22.41 5.47 17.06
N VAL A 198 -23.53 5.59 16.34
CA VAL A 198 -23.99 6.89 15.81
C VAL A 198 -24.25 7.89 16.94
N LEU A 199 -24.74 7.40 18.08
CA LEU A 199 -25.00 8.24 19.25
C LEU A 199 -23.70 8.63 19.97
N ALA A 200 -22.68 7.77 19.94
CA ALA A 200 -21.37 7.94 20.60
C ALA A 200 -20.44 9.04 20.01
N GLY A 201 -20.94 9.87 19.09
CA GLY A 201 -20.24 11.04 18.55
C GLY A 201 -19.66 10.83 17.15
N TRP A 202 -18.69 11.68 16.79
CA TRP A 202 -18.02 11.64 15.49
C TRP A 202 -17.16 10.37 15.36
N PRO A 203 -17.21 9.63 14.23
CA PRO A 203 -16.54 8.34 14.11
C PRO A 203 -15.02 8.42 13.97
N VAL A 204 -14.48 9.57 13.60
CA VAL A 204 -13.03 9.76 13.42
C VAL A 204 -12.39 10.08 14.77
N ARG A 205 -11.43 9.25 15.19
CA ARG A 205 -10.73 9.34 16.48
C ARG A 205 -9.30 9.82 16.27
N THR A 206 -8.85 10.71 17.13
CA THR A 206 -7.46 11.18 17.18
C THR A 206 -6.53 10.04 17.58
N PRO A 207 -5.49 9.72 16.79
CA PRO A 207 -4.46 8.77 17.20
C PRO A 207 -3.70 9.24 18.44
N PRO A 208 -3.14 8.33 19.26
CA PRO A 208 -2.30 8.69 20.40
C PRO A 208 -1.13 9.60 19.97
N GLY A 209 -0.87 10.65 20.75
CA GLY A 209 0.22 11.60 20.46
C GLY A 209 -0.05 12.61 19.33
N ARG A 210 -1.25 12.60 18.73
CA ARG A 210 -1.66 13.57 17.71
C ARG A 210 -2.60 14.64 18.28
N GLN A 211 -2.57 15.83 17.70
CA GLN A 211 -3.55 16.87 18.02
C GLN A 211 -4.92 16.52 17.44
N PRO A 212 -6.03 16.71 18.17
CA PRO A 212 -7.37 16.47 17.63
C PRO A 212 -7.68 17.36 16.43
N LEU A 213 -8.40 16.82 15.44
CA LEU A 213 -8.93 17.63 14.35
C LEU A 213 -9.87 18.72 14.90
N PRO A 214 -9.83 19.94 14.31
CA PRO A 214 -10.67 21.05 14.73
C PRO A 214 -12.16 20.73 14.53
N ARG A 215 -13.05 21.49 15.18
CA ARG A 215 -14.50 21.21 15.15
C ARG A 215 -15.07 21.26 13.73
N GLN A 216 -14.54 22.14 12.90
CA GLN A 216 -14.89 22.33 11.48
C GLN A 216 -14.65 21.06 10.66
N ALA A 217 -13.66 20.24 11.05
CA ALA A 217 -13.34 18.96 10.42
C ALA A 217 -14.26 17.80 10.89
N ARG A 218 -15.16 18.03 11.85
CA ARG A 218 -16.13 17.03 12.36
C ARG A 218 -17.50 17.21 11.71
N ILE A 219 -17.49 17.54 10.43
CA ILE A 219 -18.65 17.83 9.61
C ILE A 219 -18.52 17.05 8.30
N LEU A 220 -19.64 16.58 7.77
CA LEU A 220 -19.70 15.96 6.45
C LEU A 220 -20.33 16.94 5.45
N LYS A 221 -19.65 17.11 4.32
CA LYS A 221 -20.09 17.97 3.20
C LYS A 221 -20.84 17.11 2.19
N ALA A 222 -21.94 17.64 1.65
CA ALA A 222 -22.65 17.06 0.53
C ALA A 222 -22.37 17.92 -0.70
N LEU A 223 -21.87 17.29 -1.75
CA LEU A 223 -21.40 17.92 -2.97
C LEU A 223 -22.12 17.30 -4.16
N ASP A 224 -22.39 18.10 -5.19
CA ASP A 224 -22.73 17.56 -6.50
C ASP A 224 -21.49 16.99 -7.21
N ARG A 225 -21.70 16.40 -8.38
CA ARG A 225 -20.65 15.82 -9.22
C ARG A 225 -19.57 16.83 -9.58
N ASP A 226 -19.95 18.03 -10.04
CA ASP A 226 -19.00 19.01 -10.56
C ASP A 226 -18.18 19.65 -9.43
N GLN A 227 -18.79 19.88 -8.26
CA GLN A 227 -18.09 20.27 -7.04
C GLN A 227 -17.09 19.20 -6.57
N MET A 228 -17.48 17.93 -6.57
CA MET A 228 -16.57 16.84 -6.20
C MET A 228 -15.38 16.77 -7.17
N TYR A 229 -15.65 16.84 -8.48
CA TYR A 229 -14.61 16.83 -9.50
C TYR A 229 -13.64 18.02 -9.37
N ALA A 230 -14.16 19.22 -9.11
CA ALA A 230 -13.34 20.41 -8.90
C ALA A 230 -12.35 20.26 -7.73
N LEU A 231 -12.73 19.55 -6.66
CA LEU A 231 -11.80 19.27 -5.55
C LEU A 231 -10.69 18.31 -5.94
N TYR A 232 -10.96 17.32 -6.79
CA TYR A 232 -9.94 16.42 -7.34
C TYR A 232 -8.96 17.17 -8.28
N GLU A 233 -9.47 18.09 -9.10
CA GLU A 233 -8.65 18.98 -9.93
C GLU A 233 -7.77 19.91 -9.08
N GLU A 234 -8.32 20.50 -8.01
CA GLU A 234 -7.55 21.32 -7.08
C GLU A 234 -6.44 20.50 -6.40
N ALA A 235 -6.76 19.31 -5.90
CA ALA A 235 -5.77 18.43 -5.26
C ALA A 235 -4.64 18.05 -6.23
N GLY A 236 -4.98 17.74 -7.48
CA GLY A 236 -4.02 17.42 -8.53
C GLY A 236 -3.13 18.61 -8.93
N SER A 237 -3.73 19.76 -9.21
CA SER A 237 -3.01 20.99 -9.61
C SER A 237 -2.06 21.49 -8.51
N ARG A 238 -2.45 21.36 -7.24
CA ARG A 238 -1.63 21.71 -6.08
C ARG A 238 -0.71 20.58 -5.60
N ARG A 239 -0.75 19.40 -6.24
CA ARG A 239 0.04 18.21 -5.90
C ARG A 239 -0.08 17.82 -4.42
N LEU A 240 -1.30 17.89 -3.85
CA LEU A 240 -1.56 17.64 -2.43
C LEU A 240 -1.45 16.15 -2.00
N GLY A 241 -0.93 15.28 -2.88
CA GLY A 241 -0.59 13.90 -2.52
C GLY A 241 -1.79 13.03 -2.18
N MET A 242 -2.68 12.78 -3.15
CA MET A 242 -3.50 11.56 -3.33
C MET A 242 -4.54 11.83 -4.44
N GLY A 243 -4.29 11.26 -5.61
CA GLY A 243 -5.21 11.33 -6.77
C GLY A 243 -5.16 12.67 -7.51
N SER A 244 -5.16 12.61 -8.83
CA SER A 244 -5.64 13.70 -9.67
C SER A 244 -7.03 13.35 -10.15
N ALA A 245 -7.84 14.37 -10.44
CA ALA A 245 -9.02 14.17 -11.26
C ALA A 245 -8.61 13.43 -12.54
N SER A 246 -9.35 12.37 -12.86
CA SER A 246 -9.26 11.72 -14.15
C SER A 246 -10.57 12.03 -14.89
N PRO A 247 -10.55 12.31 -16.20
CA PRO A 247 -11.76 12.51 -16.98
C PRO A 247 -12.75 11.34 -16.82
N GLU A 248 -12.22 10.14 -16.65
CA GLU A 248 -13.00 8.93 -16.37
C GLU A 248 -13.74 9.04 -15.04
N LEU A 249 -13.12 9.53 -13.97
CA LEU A 249 -13.84 9.74 -12.70
C LEU A 249 -15.05 10.66 -12.91
N ARG A 250 -14.89 11.77 -13.63
CA ARG A 250 -16.00 12.71 -13.91
C ARG A 250 -17.15 12.03 -14.64
N ALA A 251 -16.82 11.26 -15.68
CA ALA A 251 -17.80 10.59 -16.52
C ALA A 251 -18.63 9.57 -15.73
N HIS A 252 -18.02 8.92 -14.74
CA HIS A 252 -18.64 7.81 -14.03
C HIS A 252 -19.27 8.18 -12.68
N LEU A 253 -19.15 9.42 -12.22
CA LEU A 253 -19.91 9.90 -11.06
C LEU A 253 -21.37 10.13 -11.45
N ASP A 254 -22.29 9.65 -10.61
CA ASP A 254 -23.73 9.87 -10.78
C ASP A 254 -24.04 11.38 -10.75
N PRO A 255 -24.52 11.98 -11.86
CA PRO A 255 -24.73 13.42 -11.94
C PRO A 255 -25.87 13.92 -11.04
N ASN A 256 -26.77 13.02 -10.62
CA ASN A 256 -27.98 13.38 -9.87
C ASN A 256 -27.86 13.05 -8.38
N ALA A 257 -26.80 12.36 -7.97
CA ALA A 257 -26.63 11.94 -6.60
C ALA A 257 -25.69 12.87 -5.82
N PRO A 258 -25.99 13.13 -4.54
CA PRO A 258 -25.02 13.79 -3.68
C PRO A 258 -23.85 12.85 -3.40
N HIS A 259 -22.64 13.39 -3.48
CA HIS A 259 -21.42 12.78 -2.99
C HIS A 259 -21.06 13.38 -1.64
N TYR A 260 -20.39 12.60 -0.80
CA TYR A 260 -20.08 13.02 0.56
C TYR A 260 -18.59 13.03 0.84
N LEU A 261 -18.13 14.02 1.59
CA LEU A 261 -16.74 14.26 1.93
C LEU A 261 -16.61 14.58 3.42
N PHE A 262 -15.63 13.99 4.10
CA PHE A 262 -15.29 14.37 5.47
C PHE A 262 -13.82 14.03 5.81
N PRO A 263 -13.15 14.82 6.67
CA PRO A 263 -11.80 14.50 7.15
C PRO A 263 -11.79 13.18 7.92
N ASP A 264 -11.00 12.21 7.43
CA ASP A 264 -10.78 10.89 8.03
C ASP A 264 -9.35 10.43 7.74
N PRO A 265 -8.34 11.21 8.17
CA PRO A 265 -6.95 10.90 7.86
C PRO A 265 -6.49 9.60 8.52
N ALA A 266 -5.68 8.86 7.79
CA ALA A 266 -4.84 7.82 8.36
C ALA A 266 -3.86 8.43 9.38
N ASP A 267 -3.41 7.64 10.36
CA ASP A 267 -2.45 8.09 11.39
C ASP A 267 -1.16 8.65 10.76
N TYR A 268 -0.68 8.04 9.69
CA TYR A 268 0.49 8.53 8.97
C TYR A 268 0.20 9.72 8.06
N TYR A 269 -1.07 10.08 7.80
CA TYR A 269 -1.51 11.29 7.09
C TYR A 269 -2.18 12.30 8.04
N TRP A 270 -2.01 12.13 9.34
CA TRP A 270 -2.59 13.06 10.30
C TRP A 270 -1.99 14.46 10.10
N PRO A 271 -2.82 15.54 10.04
CA PRO A 271 -2.33 16.88 9.75
C PRO A 271 -1.27 17.35 10.76
N ASN A 272 -0.23 18.00 10.24
CA ASN A 272 0.86 18.63 10.99
C ASN A 272 1.43 19.81 10.17
N GLU A 273 2.49 20.46 10.66
CA GLU A 273 3.11 21.61 9.98
C GLU A 273 3.59 21.27 8.56
N ASP A 274 4.14 20.07 8.35
CA ASP A 274 4.59 19.60 7.03
C ASP A 274 3.44 19.21 6.09
N ARG A 275 2.21 19.09 6.62
CA ARG A 275 1.02 18.61 5.89
C ARG A 275 -0.15 19.53 6.20
N PRO A 276 -0.18 20.72 5.59
CA PRO A 276 -1.21 21.72 5.81
C PRO A 276 -2.56 21.36 5.14
N TRP A 277 -2.81 20.08 4.86
CA TRP A 277 -4.00 19.58 4.20
C TRP A 277 -4.62 18.43 5.00
N TRP A 278 -5.90 18.16 4.74
CA TRP A 278 -6.64 17.06 5.37
C TRP A 278 -6.87 15.93 4.37
N GLU A 279 -6.46 14.71 4.71
CA GLU A 279 -6.98 13.53 4.03
C GLU A 279 -8.44 13.36 4.41
N CYS A 280 -9.29 13.51 3.41
CA CYS A 280 -10.71 13.28 3.50
C CYS A 280 -11.08 11.93 2.90
N ARG A 281 -12.03 11.24 3.54
CA ARG A 281 -12.72 10.11 2.94
C ARG A 281 -13.89 10.64 2.12
N VAL A 282 -14.02 10.13 0.90
CA VAL A 282 -15.20 10.36 0.06
C VAL A 282 -16.10 9.13 0.05
N LEU A 283 -17.41 9.37 0.03
CA LEU A 283 -18.44 8.39 -0.30
C LEU A 283 -19.09 8.87 -1.59
N LEU A 284 -18.75 8.19 -2.68
CA LEU A 284 -19.19 8.51 -4.02
C LEU A 284 -20.34 7.59 -4.42
N ARG A 285 -21.15 8.05 -5.36
CA ARG A 285 -22.13 7.21 -6.07
C ARG A 285 -21.75 7.20 -7.53
N MET A 286 -21.58 6.02 -8.09
CA MET A 286 -21.21 5.84 -9.48
C MET A 286 -22.46 5.83 -10.37
N VAL A 287 -22.29 5.99 -11.68
CA VAL A 287 -23.35 6.07 -12.69
C VAL A 287 -24.28 4.85 -12.70
N ASP A 288 -23.78 3.69 -12.26
CA ASP A 288 -24.56 2.46 -12.06
C ASP A 288 -25.31 2.41 -10.71
N GLY A 289 -25.23 3.48 -9.92
CA GLY A 289 -25.80 3.61 -8.59
C GLY A 289 -24.97 2.99 -7.47
N GLU A 290 -23.85 2.32 -7.77
CA GLU A 290 -23.03 1.64 -6.78
C GLU A 290 -22.32 2.66 -5.87
N PRO A 291 -22.43 2.54 -4.54
CA PRO A 291 -21.67 3.39 -3.64
C PRO A 291 -20.24 2.88 -3.55
N ILE A 292 -19.28 3.79 -3.61
CA ILE A 292 -17.85 3.48 -3.44
C ILE A 292 -17.21 4.46 -2.45
N THR A 293 -16.02 4.11 -1.98
CA THR A 293 -15.19 4.99 -1.16
C THR A 293 -13.91 5.39 -1.87
N GLY A 294 -13.35 6.51 -1.44
CA GLY A 294 -12.04 6.98 -1.89
C GLY A 294 -11.38 7.84 -0.81
N SER A 295 -10.17 8.28 -1.12
CA SER A 295 -9.47 9.34 -0.39
C SER A 295 -9.25 10.53 -1.32
N LEU A 296 -9.29 11.73 -0.74
CA LEU A 296 -9.02 13.00 -1.40
C LEU A 296 -8.34 13.94 -0.41
N THR A 297 -7.28 14.63 -0.82
CA THR A 297 -6.64 15.65 0.02
C THR A 297 -7.22 17.02 -0.27
N VAL A 298 -7.62 17.72 0.80
CA VAL A 298 -8.29 19.03 0.69
C VAL A 298 -7.66 20.01 1.66
N LEU A 299 -7.48 21.25 1.23
CA LEU A 299 -7.03 22.33 2.12
C LEU A 299 -8.11 22.65 3.17
N PRO A 300 -7.73 22.96 4.42
CA PRO A 300 -8.67 23.33 5.47
C PRO A 300 -9.60 24.48 5.07
N GLU A 301 -9.09 25.47 4.35
CA GLU A 301 -9.82 26.65 3.89
C GLU A 301 -10.88 26.25 2.84
N THR A 302 -10.46 25.49 1.83
CA THR A 302 -11.37 24.93 0.81
C THR A 302 -12.46 24.10 1.46
N PHE A 303 -12.12 23.19 2.37
CA PHE A 303 -13.11 22.35 3.05
C PHE A 303 -14.09 23.18 3.89
N THR A 304 -13.59 24.19 4.59
CA THR A 304 -14.42 25.04 5.47
C THR A 304 -15.43 25.84 4.65
N ALA A 305 -15.04 26.32 3.46
CA ALA A 305 -15.91 27.07 2.55
C ALA A 305 -17.06 26.24 1.96
N LEU A 306 -16.94 24.91 1.91
CA LEU A 306 -18.00 24.05 1.36
C LEU A 306 -19.28 24.09 2.22
N PRO A 307 -20.48 24.02 1.62
CA PRO A 307 -21.73 24.01 2.37
C PRO A 307 -21.91 22.72 3.19
N SER A 308 -22.58 22.84 4.34
CA SER A 308 -22.96 21.70 5.18
C SER A 308 -24.48 21.64 5.34
N THR A 309 -25.14 20.94 4.42
CA THR A 309 -26.61 20.83 4.38
C THR A 309 -27.15 19.56 5.06
N VAL A 310 -26.27 18.67 5.52
CA VAL A 310 -26.65 17.36 6.09
C VAL A 310 -26.89 17.48 7.59
N SER A 311 -28.00 16.92 8.10
CA SER A 311 -28.29 16.93 9.54
C SER A 311 -27.28 16.08 10.35
N GLY A 312 -27.01 16.46 11.60
CA GLY A 312 -25.92 15.86 12.40
C GLY A 312 -26.00 14.34 12.56
N ILE A 313 -27.19 13.78 12.79
CA ILE A 313 -27.37 12.30 12.88
C ILE A 313 -27.08 11.65 11.53
N ARG A 314 -27.55 12.24 10.43
CA ARG A 314 -27.31 11.74 9.07
C ARG A 314 -25.83 11.81 8.70
N GLN A 315 -25.11 12.87 9.10
CA GLN A 315 -23.66 12.97 8.91
C GLN A 315 -22.91 11.80 9.55
N ARG A 316 -23.20 11.50 10.82
CA ARG A 316 -22.57 10.38 11.54
C ARG A 316 -22.89 9.03 10.90
N ARG A 317 -24.13 8.84 10.44
CA ARG A 317 -24.56 7.63 9.72
C ARG A 317 -23.79 7.44 8.41
N LEU A 318 -23.68 8.50 7.61
CA LEU A 318 -22.94 8.48 6.34
C LEU A 318 -21.44 8.26 6.55
N ALA A 319 -20.84 8.94 7.53
CA ALA A 319 -19.42 8.76 7.85
C ALA A 319 -19.11 7.33 8.32
N LEU A 320 -19.97 6.73 9.15
CA LEU A 320 -19.85 5.31 9.52
C LEU A 320 -20.05 4.38 8.33
N THR A 321 -21.01 4.68 7.45
CA THR A 321 -21.24 3.90 6.22
C THR A 321 -20.00 3.91 5.34
N ALA A 322 -19.41 5.09 5.09
CA ALA A 322 -18.20 5.25 4.32
C ALA A 322 -17.00 4.51 4.93
N ARG A 323 -16.93 4.34 6.26
CA ARG A 323 -15.87 3.57 6.92
C ARG A 323 -16.10 2.06 6.92
N MET A 324 -17.32 1.61 6.64
CA MET A 324 -17.66 0.17 6.57
C MET A 324 -17.72 -0.36 5.15
N LEU A 325 -17.85 0.54 4.17
CA LEU A 325 -17.89 0.17 2.77
C LEU A 325 -16.49 -0.27 2.33
N GLU A 326 -16.38 -1.55 1.97
CA GLU A 326 -15.13 -2.21 1.53
C GLU A 326 -14.82 -1.90 0.05
N ARG A 327 -15.79 -1.31 -0.65
CA ARG A 327 -15.71 -0.98 -2.06
C ARG A 327 -15.02 0.36 -2.26
N ASP A 328 -13.94 0.37 -3.04
CA ASP A 328 -13.22 1.58 -3.44
C ASP A 328 -13.29 1.80 -4.95
N TYR A 329 -12.81 2.96 -5.41
CA TYR A 329 -12.76 3.31 -6.83
C TYR A 329 -11.99 2.31 -7.68
N TYR A 330 -10.84 1.80 -7.19
CA TYR A 330 -10.03 0.84 -7.93
C TYR A 330 -10.78 -0.47 -8.18
N LEU A 331 -11.39 -1.02 -7.12
CA LEU A 331 -12.15 -2.26 -7.22
C LEU A 331 -13.38 -2.08 -8.11
N TRP A 332 -14.06 -0.93 -8.00
CA TRP A 332 -15.18 -0.59 -8.88
C TRP A 332 -14.74 -0.50 -10.34
N TRP A 333 -13.71 0.29 -10.63
CA TRP A 333 -13.19 0.45 -11.99
C TRP A 333 -12.81 -0.89 -12.61
N ARG A 334 -12.06 -1.73 -11.90
CA ARG A 334 -11.65 -3.06 -12.38
C ARG A 334 -12.83 -3.94 -12.80
N ASP A 335 -13.93 -3.88 -12.07
CA ASP A 335 -15.11 -4.68 -12.38
C ASP A 335 -15.98 -4.01 -13.46
N HIS A 336 -15.95 -2.68 -13.54
CA HIS A 336 -16.69 -1.87 -14.51
C HIS A 336 -16.02 -1.82 -15.89
N GLU A 337 -14.69 -1.90 -15.94
CA GLU A 337 -13.87 -1.70 -17.15
C GLU A 337 -14.29 -2.58 -18.33
N LYS A 338 -14.68 -3.83 -18.07
CA LYS A 338 -15.14 -4.78 -19.09
C LYS A 338 -16.43 -4.36 -19.79
N ASP A 339 -17.24 -3.59 -19.08
CA ASP A 339 -18.57 -3.15 -19.47
C ASP A 339 -18.58 -1.67 -19.88
N CYS A 340 -17.46 -0.98 -19.72
CA CYS A 340 -17.32 0.45 -19.91
C CYS A 340 -17.42 0.81 -21.40
N SER A 341 -18.39 1.65 -21.75
CA SER A 341 -18.57 2.15 -23.11
C SER A 341 -19.15 3.57 -23.10
N PRO A 342 -18.88 4.39 -24.14
CA PRO A 342 -19.51 5.70 -24.30
C PRO A 342 -21.03 5.66 -24.16
N GLN A 343 -21.68 4.61 -24.68
CA GLN A 343 -23.13 4.45 -24.64
C GLN A 343 -23.64 4.12 -23.24
N ARG A 344 -22.91 3.31 -22.47
CA ARG A 344 -23.30 2.92 -21.11
C ARG A 344 -22.97 4.01 -20.08
N CYS A 345 -21.85 4.69 -20.26
CA CYS A 345 -21.28 5.59 -19.26
C CYS A 345 -21.41 7.06 -19.63
N GLY A 346 -21.86 7.38 -20.85
CA GLY A 346 -22.20 8.74 -21.27
C GLY A 346 -21.00 9.67 -21.51
N TYR A 347 -19.77 9.15 -21.60
CA TYR A 347 -18.61 9.95 -22.02
C TYR A 347 -18.52 10.05 -23.54
N PRO A 348 -18.02 11.16 -24.11
CA PRO A 348 -17.85 11.29 -25.55
C PRO A 348 -16.93 10.18 -26.06
N ALA A 349 -17.31 9.53 -27.17
CA ALA A 349 -16.44 8.58 -27.83
C ALA A 349 -15.14 9.31 -28.24
N GLU A 350 -13.98 8.71 -27.98
CA GLU A 350 -12.74 9.24 -28.52
C GLU A 350 -12.86 9.27 -30.05
N PRO A 351 -12.45 10.36 -30.71
CA PRO A 351 -12.41 10.38 -32.16
C PRO A 351 -11.50 9.24 -32.63
N THR A 352 -12.03 8.38 -33.50
CA THR A 352 -11.26 7.30 -34.12
C THR A 352 -10.16 7.93 -34.97
N ALA A 353 -8.90 7.71 -34.58
CA ALA A 353 -7.72 8.23 -35.26
C ALA A 353 -7.41 7.46 -36.55
#